data_AF-A0A662W700-F1
#
_entry.id   AF-A0A662W700-F1
#
_cell.length_a   1.000
_cell.length_b   1.000
_cell.length_c   1.000
_cell.angle_alpha   90.00
_cell.angle_beta   90.00
_cell.angle_gamma   90.00
#
_symmetry.space_group_name_H-M   'P 1'
#
loop_
_entity.id
_entity.type
_entity.pdbx_description
1 polymer ?
#
loop_
_entity_poly.entity_id
_entity_poly.type
_entity_poly.pdbx_seq_one_letter_code
_entity_poly.pdbx_strand_id
1 'polypeptide(L)'
;MEIVGTKIRAIYSNYLFLDIYYNKDNNRYDVASIFKDTRILGWDNAPHHRKVSTCPHHRHEFGEIHESDVQDLEKDLPKIIKYIDEFVKRHNLL
;
A
#
# COMPACT_ATOMS: atom_id res chain seq x y z
N MET A 1 -6.78 -10.68 11.37
CA MET A 1 -6.78 -10.60 9.89
C MET A 1 -8.17 -10.93 9.43
N GLU A 2 -8.76 -10.09 8.58
CA GLU A 2 -10.09 -10.29 8.00
C GLU A 2 -9.97 -10.37 6.47
N ILE A 3 -10.74 -11.27 5.83
CA ILE A 3 -10.82 -11.41 4.38
C ILE A 3 -12.18 -10.87 3.94
N VAL A 4 -12.17 -9.83 3.10
CA VAL A 4 -13.37 -9.19 2.53
C VAL A 4 -13.28 -9.28 1.01
N GLY A 5 -13.84 -10.33 0.43
CA GLY A 5 -13.67 -10.61 -1.00
C GLY A 5 -12.20 -10.81 -1.37
N THR A 6 -11.68 -9.98 -2.29
CA THR A 6 -10.26 -9.98 -2.72
C THR A 6 -9.37 -9.04 -1.88
N LYS A 7 -9.86 -8.56 -0.74
CA LYS A 7 -9.13 -7.69 0.18
C LYS A 7 -8.80 -8.41 1.49
N ILE A 8 -7.57 -8.23 1.96
CA ILE A 8 -7.11 -8.63 3.29
C ILE A 8 -6.90 -7.37 4.12
N ARG A 9 -7.38 -7.37 5.37
CA ARG A 9 -7.08 -6.32 6.36
C ARG A 9 -6.26 -6.88 7.53
N ALA A 10 -5.12 -6.25 7.79
CA ALA A 10 -4.31 -6.46 8.99
C ALA A 10 -4.46 -5.25 9.93
N ILE A 11 -4.84 -5.50 11.18
CA ILE A 11 -5.08 -4.46 12.18
C ILE A 11 -3.85 -4.39 13.09
N TYR A 12 -3.24 -3.21 13.18
CA TYR A 12 -2.10 -2.95 14.06
C TYR A 12 -2.55 -2.35 15.39
N SER A 13 -3.53 -1.43 15.36
CA SER A 13 -4.14 -0.81 16.54
C SER A 13 -5.56 -0.35 16.23
N ASN A 14 -6.23 0.29 17.19
CA ASN A 14 -7.56 0.89 16.99
C ASN A 14 -7.58 1.98 15.91
N TYR A 15 -6.42 2.56 15.59
CA TYR A 15 -6.32 3.67 14.64
C TYR A 15 -5.49 3.34 13.41
N LEU A 16 -4.79 2.20 13.40
CA LEU A 16 -3.86 1.82 12.33
C LEU A 16 -4.21 0.44 11.77
N PHE A 17 -4.44 0.39 10.47
CA PHE A 17 -4.59 -0.87 9.75
C PHE A 17 -3.96 -0.80 8.36
N LEU A 18 -3.69 -1.97 7.81
CA LEU A 18 -3.19 -2.19 6.46
C LEU A 18 -4.26 -2.93 5.66
N ASP A 19 -4.66 -2.35 4.54
CA ASP A 19 -5.47 -3.00 3.52
C ASP A 19 -4.58 -3.47 2.38
N ILE A 20 -4.82 -4.69 1.92
CA ILE A 20 -4.19 -5.27 0.73
C ILE A 20 -5.30 -5.81 -0.16
N TYR A 21 -5.53 -5.16 -1.29
CA TYR A 21 -6.37 -5.65 -2.37
C TYR A 21 -5.49 -6.18 -3.50
N TYR A 22 -5.82 -7.37 -4.02
CA TYR A 22 -5.16 -7.91 -5.20
C TYR A 22 -6.15 -8.67 -6.08
N ASN A 23 -6.19 -8.31 -7.37
CA ASN A 23 -6.87 -9.05 -8.40
C ASN A 23 -5.85 -9.58 -9.40
N LYS A 24 -5.69 -10.91 -9.40
CA LYS A 24 -4.72 -11.62 -10.22
C LYS A 24 -5.08 -11.64 -11.71
N ASP A 25 -6.37 -11.61 -12.04
CA ASP A 25 -6.84 -11.74 -13.44
C ASP A 25 -6.41 -10.55 -14.31
N ASN A 26 -6.29 -9.37 -13.70
CA ASN A 26 -5.89 -8.14 -14.38
C ASN A 26 -4.67 -7.46 -13.73
N ASN A 27 -3.97 -8.16 -12.83
CA ASN A 27 -2.82 -7.69 -12.08
C ASN A 27 -3.05 -6.32 -11.40
N ARG A 28 -4.26 -6.07 -10.90
CA ARG A 28 -4.62 -4.81 -10.21
C ARG A 28 -4.41 -4.96 -8.72
N TYR A 29 -3.80 -3.97 -8.10
CA TYR A 29 -3.62 -3.97 -6.65
C TYR A 29 -3.78 -2.59 -6.03
N ASP A 30 -4.05 -2.59 -4.73
CA ASP A 30 -3.93 -1.45 -3.84
C ASP A 30 -3.47 -1.95 -2.46
N VAL A 31 -2.39 -1.37 -1.96
CA VAL A 31 -1.89 -1.57 -0.61
C VAL A 31 -1.96 -0.22 0.09
N ALA A 32 -2.66 -0.15 1.22
CA ALA A 32 -2.88 1.10 1.92
C ALA A 32 -2.74 0.94 3.44
N SER A 33 -1.78 1.66 4.02
CA SER A 33 -1.72 1.90 5.46
C SER A 33 -2.58 3.11 5.79
N ILE A 34 -3.60 2.88 6.62
CA ILE A 34 -4.59 3.88 7.02
C ILE A 34 -4.41 4.18 8.51
N PHE A 35 -4.21 5.44 8.84
CA PHE A 35 -4.14 5.94 10.21
C PHE A 35 -5.23 6.99 10.43
N LYS A 36 -6.09 6.79 11.44
CA LYS A 36 -7.22 7.69 11.76
C LYS A 36 -7.99 8.12 10.49
N ASP A 37 -8.44 7.12 9.74
CA ASP A 37 -9.20 7.27 8.50
C ASP A 37 -8.47 7.96 7.33
N THR A 38 -7.16 8.20 7.45
CA THR A 38 -6.35 8.83 6.41
C THR A 38 -5.30 7.87 5.87
N ARG A 39 -5.17 7.77 4.54
CA ARG A 39 -4.05 7.04 3.91
C ARG A 39 -2.75 7.79 4.18
N ILE A 40 -1.86 7.17 4.96
CA ILE A 40 -0.54 7.74 5.29
C ILE A 40 0.56 7.18 4.39
N LEU A 41 0.37 5.95 3.89
CA LEU A 41 1.31 5.27 3.02
C LEU A 41 0.57 4.25 2.14
N GLY A 42 1.02 4.03 0.92
CA GLY A 42 0.52 2.92 0.12
C GLY A 42 1.09 2.82 -1.28
N TRP A 43 0.73 1.75 -1.98
CA TRP A 43 1.12 1.46 -3.36
C TRP A 43 -0.11 1.03 -4.14
N ASP A 44 -0.27 1.56 -5.34
CA ASP A 44 -1.27 1.04 -6.28
C ASP A 44 -0.76 1.19 -7.70
N ASN A 45 -1.47 0.57 -8.64
CA ASN A 45 -1.11 0.61 -10.06
C ASN A 45 -2.19 1.23 -10.95
N ALA A 46 -3.07 2.12 -10.45
CA ALA A 46 -4.04 2.82 -11.30
C ALA A 46 -3.33 3.77 -12.28
N PRO A 47 -3.64 3.73 -13.60
CA PRO A 47 -2.89 4.46 -14.63
C PRO A 47 -3.26 5.96 -14.72
N HIS A 48 -3.39 6.62 -13.57
CA HIS A 48 -3.80 8.01 -13.43
C HIS A 48 -2.61 8.96 -13.18
N HIS A 49 -1.50 8.47 -12.62
CA HIS A 49 -0.28 9.26 -12.39
C HIS A 49 0.76 9.09 -13.49
N ARG A 50 0.48 9.61 -14.68
CA ARG A 50 1.34 9.46 -15.87
C ARG A 50 2.70 10.20 -15.81
N LYS A 51 2.93 11.00 -14.76
CA LYS A 51 4.14 11.81 -14.60
C LYS A 51 5.29 11.08 -13.91
N VAL A 52 5.02 9.98 -13.21
CA VAL A 52 6.07 9.13 -12.62
C VAL A 52 6.62 8.17 -13.67
N SER A 53 7.93 7.90 -13.67
CA SER A 53 8.55 7.01 -14.66
C SER A 53 8.09 5.56 -14.54
N THR A 54 7.59 5.19 -13.36
CA THR A 54 7.14 3.84 -13.00
C THR A 54 5.64 3.62 -13.25
N CYS A 55 4.97 4.57 -13.89
CA CYS A 55 3.56 4.46 -14.27
C CYS A 55 3.29 3.10 -14.99
N PRO A 56 2.27 2.33 -14.56
CA PRO A 56 1.18 2.79 -13.70
C PRO A 56 1.44 2.62 -12.20
N HIS A 57 2.54 1.99 -11.82
CA HIS A 57 2.92 1.77 -10.43
C HIS A 57 3.38 3.08 -9.79
N HIS A 58 2.84 3.38 -8.61
CA HIS A 58 3.25 4.54 -7.84
C HIS A 58 3.04 4.28 -6.35
N ARG A 59 3.67 5.11 -5.53
CA ARG A 59 3.60 5.05 -4.08
C ARG A 59 3.03 6.37 -3.55
N HIS A 60 2.05 6.28 -2.68
CA HIS A 60 1.50 7.39 -1.92
C HIS A 60 2.21 7.48 -0.58
N GLU A 61 2.71 8.65 -0.20
CA GLU A 61 3.26 8.91 1.13
C GLU A 61 2.75 10.27 1.61
N PHE A 62 1.92 10.31 2.65
CA PHE A 62 1.25 11.52 3.16
C PHE A 62 0.58 12.41 2.09
N GLY A 63 0.02 11.80 1.04
CA GLY A 63 -0.64 12.50 -0.07
C GLY A 63 0.28 12.86 -1.24
N GLU A 64 1.60 12.70 -1.08
CA GLU A 64 2.57 12.88 -2.16
C GLU A 64 2.70 11.60 -3.00
N ILE A 65 2.94 11.79 -4.30
CA ILE A 65 3.10 10.71 -5.27
C ILE A 65 4.58 10.52 -5.58
N HIS A 66 5.05 9.31 -5.35
CA HIS A 66 6.43 8.88 -5.60
C HIS A 66 6.46 7.77 -6.63
N GLU A 67 7.62 7.63 -7.29
CA GLU A 67 7.92 6.45 -8.07
C GLU A 67 7.81 5.20 -7.21
N SER A 68 7.29 4.12 -7.80
CA SER A 68 7.22 2.84 -7.15
C SER A 68 8.41 1.96 -7.49
N ASP A 69 8.95 1.32 -6.48
CA ASP A 69 9.88 0.22 -6.63
C ASP A 69 9.18 -1.15 -6.75
N VAL A 70 7.85 -1.18 -6.80
CA VAL A 70 7.01 -2.39 -6.91
C VAL A 70 6.60 -2.60 -8.36
N GLN A 71 6.81 -3.82 -8.87
CA GLN A 71 6.41 -4.22 -10.23
C GLN A 71 5.46 -5.41 -10.21
N ASP A 72 5.58 -6.29 -9.22
CA ASP A 72 4.78 -7.51 -9.06
C ASP A 72 4.40 -7.62 -7.59
N LEU A 73 3.11 -7.46 -7.28
CA LEU A 73 2.66 -7.43 -5.89
C LEU A 73 3.02 -8.73 -5.16
N GLU A 74 2.82 -9.90 -5.78
CA GLU A 74 3.06 -11.17 -5.09
C GLU A 74 4.54 -11.32 -4.71
N LYS A 75 5.46 -10.95 -5.61
CA LYS A 75 6.90 -11.01 -5.37
C LYS A 75 7.39 -9.92 -4.43
N ASP A 76 6.85 -8.72 -4.55
CA ASP A 76 7.31 -7.53 -3.82
C ASP A 76 6.62 -7.35 -2.47
N LEU A 77 5.55 -8.09 -2.16
CA LEU A 77 4.79 -7.95 -0.91
C LEU A 77 5.68 -8.01 0.33
N PRO A 78 6.64 -8.95 0.49
CA PRO A 78 7.53 -8.95 1.67
C PRO A 78 8.32 -7.65 1.85
N LYS A 79 8.75 -7.02 0.74
CA LYS A 79 9.44 -5.73 0.76
C LYS A 79 8.49 -4.60 1.17
N ILE A 80 7.27 -4.59 0.65
CA ILE A 80 6.24 -3.61 1.00
C ILE A 80 5.92 -3.66 2.48
N ILE A 81 5.70 -4.87 3.04
CA ILE A 81 5.43 -5.05 4.47
C ILE A 81 6.60 -4.55 5.32
N LYS A 82 7.84 -4.88 4.95
CA LYS A 82 9.03 -4.37 5.64
C LYS A 82 9.07 -2.83 5.64
N TYR A 83 8.80 -2.21 4.50
CA TYR A 83 8.78 -0.75 4.40
C TYR A 83 7.71 -0.15 5.31
N ILE A 84 6.50 -0.73 5.32
CA ILE A 84 5.40 -0.26 6.19
C ILE A 84 5.79 -0.37 7.66
N ASP A 85 6.39 -1.48 8.09
CA ASP A 85 6.84 -1.65 9.46
C ASP A 85 7.92 -0.62 9.86
N GLU A 86 8.88 -0.35 8.97
CA GLU A 86 9.90 0.69 9.17
C GLU A 86 9.28 2.09 9.23
N PHE A 87 8.33 2.37 8.35
CA PHE A 87 7.60 3.64 8.32
C PHE A 87 6.81 3.86 9.61
N VAL A 88 6.04 2.86 10.04
CA VAL A 88 5.23 2.90 11.26
C VAL A 88 6.10 3.18 12.49
N LYS A 89 7.26 2.52 12.58
CA LYS A 89 8.25 2.75 13.64
C LYS A 89 8.85 4.17 13.57
N ARG A 90 9.29 4.59 12.39
CA ARG A 90 9.90 5.91 12.16
C ARG A 90 8.96 7.06 12.55
N HIS A 91 7.66 6.88 12.35
CA HIS A 91 6.64 7.90 12.62
C HIS A 91 5.89 7.72 13.95
N ASN A 92 6.28 6.76 14.80
CA ASN A 92 5.65 6.49 16.10
C ASN A 92 4.11 6.35 16.01
N LEU A 93 3.63 5.51 15.09
CA LEU A 93 2.20 5.34 14.79
C LEU A 93 1.52 4.19 15.56
N LEU A 94 2.25 3.55 16.48
CA LEU A 94 1.77 2.50 17.38
C LEU A 94 1.66 3.01 18.81
#